data_AF-A0A946HAG4-F1
#
_entry.id   AF-A0A946HAG4-F1
#
_cell.length_a   1.000
_cell.length_b   1.000
_cell.length_c   1.000
_cell.angle_alpha   90.00
_cell.angle_beta   90.00
_cell.angle_gamma   90.00
#
_symmetry.space_group_name_H-M   'P 1'
#
loop_
_entity.id
_entity.type
_entity.pdbx_description
1 polymer ?
#
loop_
_entity_poly.entity_id
_entity_poly.type
_entity_poly.pdbx_seq_one_letter_code
_entity_poly.pdbx_strand_id
1 'polypeptide(L)'
;MVKTAVASKEIYLFEDGLPFEAGQSFQSECPRDKKVKAQNLFKFSRKRGDFQISVVAAGIAMFFFMFFWTKTGWDGRKLPDELGSYVAYQFGLADIDGRVTRFGRILKQSWVAPMLCLFVFVPASLWNLRNSWKEMEWRKRFLLPTSAYFELTKYVAALEYVAYFIIYTLVVPILGYLVSTIILGMFLTWRLGYRSRRWILTGFFSSLGLVIAFRTMLQIKTPLSIWLYDQLPSAARAFMLTYF
;
A
#
# COMPACT_ATOMS: atom_id res chain seq x y z
N MET A 1 -2.49 82.54 -28.34
CA MET A 1 -3.12 81.87 -27.18
C MET A 1 -2.26 80.69 -26.78
N VAL A 2 -1.72 80.72 -25.56
CA VAL A 2 -0.83 79.70 -25.00
C VAL A 2 -1.64 78.43 -24.66
N LYS A 3 -1.20 77.27 -25.15
CA LYS A 3 -1.39 75.97 -24.48
C LYS A 3 -0.16 75.09 -24.69
N THR A 4 0.75 75.25 -23.74
CA THR A 4 1.69 74.29 -23.15
C THR A 4 1.61 72.86 -23.69
N ALA A 5 2.63 72.47 -24.47
CA ALA A 5 3.00 71.07 -24.63
C ALA A 5 3.65 70.62 -23.32
N VAL A 6 2.94 69.82 -22.52
CA VAL A 6 3.53 69.14 -21.36
C VAL A 6 4.40 68.02 -21.91
N ALA A 7 5.70 68.25 -21.87
CA ALA A 7 6.73 67.25 -22.08
C ALA A 7 6.57 66.13 -21.03
N SER A 8 5.92 65.03 -21.39
CA SER A 8 6.11 63.75 -20.70
C SER A 8 7.44 63.19 -21.16
N LYS A 9 8.49 63.65 -20.47
CA LYS A 9 9.87 63.22 -20.54
C LYS A 9 9.95 61.70 -20.67
N GLU A 10 10.73 61.28 -21.66
CA GLU A 10 11.16 59.92 -21.96
C GLU A 10 11.59 59.17 -20.68
N ILE A 11 10.85 58.11 -20.33
CA ILE A 11 11.25 57.11 -19.33
C ILE A 11 11.58 55.81 -20.06
N TYR A 12 12.29 55.92 -21.19
CA TYR A 12 12.85 54.78 -21.88
C TYR A 12 14.34 55.07 -22.06
N LEU A 13 15.15 54.46 -21.19
CA LEU A 13 16.59 54.68 -21.15
C LEU A 13 17.34 53.90 -22.25
N PHE A 14 16.61 53.19 -23.12
CA PHE A 14 17.14 52.41 -24.23
C PHE A 14 16.17 52.49 -25.42
N GLU A 15 16.67 52.94 -26.57
CA GLU A 15 15.96 52.96 -27.88
C GLU A 15 16.06 51.61 -28.61
N ASP A 16 16.43 50.53 -27.92
CA ASP A 16 16.48 49.21 -28.53
C ASP A 16 15.06 48.70 -28.71
N GLY A 17 14.65 48.66 -29.98
CA GLY A 17 13.31 48.30 -30.42
C GLY A 17 12.74 47.11 -29.64
N LEU A 18 11.52 47.30 -29.16
CA LEU A 18 10.69 46.22 -28.63
C LEU A 18 10.73 45.06 -29.64
N PRO A 19 11.14 43.83 -29.27
CA PRO A 19 11.14 42.70 -30.20
C PRO A 19 9.72 42.25 -30.60
N PHE A 20 8.69 43.00 -30.22
CA PHE A 20 7.29 42.69 -30.41
C PHE A 20 6.54 43.92 -30.92
N GLU A 21 5.91 43.77 -32.08
CA GLU A 21 4.96 44.76 -32.58
C GLU A 21 3.79 44.92 -31.59
N ALA A 22 3.39 46.17 -31.36
CA ALA A 22 2.28 46.52 -30.48
C ALA A 22 0.97 45.92 -31.01
N GLY A 23 0.59 44.75 -30.47
CA GLY A 23 -0.62 44.02 -30.85
C GLY A 23 -0.50 42.49 -30.78
N GLN A 24 0.73 41.94 -30.72
CA GLN A 24 0.90 40.49 -30.59
C GLN A 24 0.81 40.06 -29.12
N SER A 25 -0.30 39.45 -28.73
CA SER A 25 -0.39 38.71 -27.47
C SER A 25 0.51 37.47 -27.57
N PHE A 26 1.41 37.27 -26.61
CA PHE A 26 2.20 36.04 -26.49
C PHE A 26 1.26 34.83 -26.42
N GLN A 27 1.14 34.09 -27.51
CA GLN A 27 0.43 32.81 -27.53
C GLN A 27 1.44 31.70 -27.21
N SER A 28 1.37 31.18 -25.98
CA SER A 28 2.11 29.95 -25.67
C SER A 28 1.40 28.77 -26.34
N GLU A 29 1.86 28.40 -27.53
CA GLU A 29 1.49 27.13 -28.14
C GLU A 29 2.19 25.99 -27.41
N CYS A 30 1.77 25.72 -26.17
CA CYS A 30 2.03 24.42 -25.58
C CYS A 30 1.15 23.41 -26.32
N PRO A 31 1.72 22.51 -27.15
CA PRO A 31 0.91 21.51 -27.83
C PRO A 31 0.14 20.71 -26.79
N ARG A 32 -1.16 20.52 -27.03
CA ARG A 32 -2.06 19.86 -26.09
C ARG A 32 -1.52 18.47 -25.77
N ASP A 33 -1.02 18.28 -24.55
CA ASP A 33 -0.28 17.06 -24.21
C ASP A 33 -1.16 15.82 -24.43
N LYS A 34 -0.63 14.81 -25.12
CA LYS A 34 -1.37 13.57 -25.40
C LYS A 34 -1.77 12.94 -24.06
N LYS A 35 -3.05 12.63 -23.90
CA LYS A 35 -3.70 12.35 -22.61
C LYS A 35 -3.04 11.24 -21.75
N VAL A 36 -2.24 10.35 -22.33
CA VAL A 36 -1.57 9.27 -21.59
C VAL A 36 -0.18 8.98 -22.18
N LYS A 37 0.89 9.36 -21.45
CA LYS A 37 2.27 8.91 -21.70
C LYS A 37 2.54 7.68 -20.83
N ALA A 38 3.18 6.62 -21.35
CA ALA A 38 3.52 5.42 -20.57
C ALA A 38 4.41 5.74 -19.36
N GLN A 39 5.25 6.77 -19.48
CA GLN A 39 6.09 7.33 -18.42
C GLN A 39 5.25 7.86 -17.22
N ASN A 40 3.99 8.21 -17.46
CA ASN A 40 3.06 8.69 -16.45
C ASN A 40 2.27 7.56 -15.76
N LEU A 41 2.47 6.28 -16.10
CA LEU A 41 1.76 5.16 -15.41
C LEU A 41 1.99 5.19 -13.89
N PHE A 42 3.20 5.59 -13.49
CA PHE A 42 3.66 5.69 -12.09
C PHE A 42 3.73 7.13 -11.57
N LYS A 43 3.42 8.15 -12.39
CA LYS A 43 3.21 9.51 -11.88
C LYS A 43 1.85 9.56 -11.19
N PHE A 44 1.84 9.23 -9.90
CA PHE A 44 0.68 9.43 -9.04
C PHE A 44 0.45 10.93 -8.85
N SER A 45 -0.47 11.51 -9.62
CA SER A 45 -0.96 12.88 -9.40
C SER A 45 -2.22 12.82 -8.56
N ARG A 46 -2.13 13.25 -7.29
CA ARG A 46 -3.28 13.37 -6.37
C ARG A 46 -4.28 14.37 -6.96
N LYS A 47 -5.49 13.93 -7.34
CA LYS A 47 -6.58 14.80 -7.84
C LYS A 47 -7.58 15.07 -6.72
N ARG A 48 -8.61 15.91 -6.97
CA ARG A 48 -9.56 16.39 -5.93
C ARG A 48 -10.56 15.32 -5.45
N GLY A 49 -10.69 14.18 -6.13
CA GLY A 49 -11.50 13.05 -5.63
C GLY A 49 -10.87 12.43 -4.37
N ASP A 50 -9.56 12.58 -4.24
CA ASP A 50 -8.74 12.08 -3.13
C ASP A 50 -9.19 12.66 -1.79
N PHE A 51 -9.75 13.88 -1.75
CA PHE A 51 -10.17 14.48 -0.47
C PHE A 51 -11.39 13.78 0.12
N GLN A 52 -12.45 13.57 -0.69
CA GLN A 52 -13.66 12.89 -0.23
C GLN A 52 -13.33 11.44 0.19
N ILE A 53 -12.54 10.74 -0.62
CA ILE A 53 -12.12 9.36 -0.33
C ILE A 53 -11.23 9.31 0.93
N SER A 54 -10.31 10.26 1.09
CA SER A 54 -9.46 10.36 2.29
C SER A 54 -10.25 10.66 3.55
N VAL A 55 -11.28 11.53 3.47
CA VAL A 55 -12.18 11.83 4.59
C VAL A 55 -12.94 10.57 5.00
N VAL A 56 -13.52 9.85 4.04
CA VAL A 56 -14.23 8.59 4.30
C VAL A 56 -13.28 7.55 4.90
N ALA A 57 -12.09 7.38 4.33
CA ALA A 57 -11.10 6.42 4.83
C ALA A 57 -10.63 6.74 6.25
N ALA A 58 -10.36 8.02 6.55
CA ALA A 58 -10.03 8.46 7.91
C ALA A 58 -11.20 8.24 8.87
N GLY A 59 -12.44 8.50 8.44
CA GLY A 59 -13.65 8.22 9.23
C GLY A 59 -13.77 6.73 9.58
N ILE A 60 -13.56 5.84 8.62
CA ILE A 60 -13.55 4.39 8.83
C ILE A 60 -12.44 3.98 9.79
N ALA A 61 -11.22 4.50 9.62
CA ALA A 61 -10.09 4.20 10.50
C ALA A 61 -10.36 4.63 11.96
N MET A 62 -10.88 5.85 12.14
CA MET A 62 -11.24 6.38 13.45
C MET A 62 -12.40 5.60 14.09
N PHE A 63 -13.39 5.19 13.30
CA PHE A 63 -14.47 4.33 13.75
C PHE A 63 -13.91 3.01 14.31
N PHE A 64 -13.09 2.29 13.55
CA PHE A 64 -12.51 1.04 14.04
C PHE A 64 -11.63 1.24 15.28
N PHE A 65 -10.85 2.32 15.34
CA PHE A 65 -10.03 2.63 16.50
C PHE A 65 -10.87 2.87 17.77
N MET A 66 -11.94 3.64 17.65
CA MET A 66 -12.85 3.94 18.77
C MET A 66 -13.57 2.69 19.28
N PHE A 67 -14.03 1.82 18.38
CA PHE A 67 -14.75 0.60 18.75
C PHE A 67 -13.85 -0.59 19.11
N PHE A 68 -12.55 -0.53 18.77
CA PHE A 68 -11.60 -1.59 19.09
C PHE A 68 -11.54 -1.85 20.59
N TRP A 69 -11.47 -0.81 21.43
CA TRP A 69 -11.34 -0.98 22.88
C TRP A 69 -12.58 -1.64 23.50
N THR A 70 -13.77 -1.29 23.02
CA THR A 70 -15.04 -1.76 23.58
C THR A 70 -15.43 -3.16 23.13
N LYS A 71 -15.03 -3.58 21.92
CA LYS A 71 -15.43 -4.88 21.34
C LYS A 71 -14.39 -5.98 21.42
N THR A 72 -13.14 -5.67 21.76
CA THR A 72 -12.07 -6.68 21.90
C THR A 72 -12.05 -7.39 23.25
N GLY A 73 -13.00 -7.07 24.15
CA GLY A 73 -13.05 -7.65 25.49
C GLY A 73 -11.84 -7.26 26.32
N TRP A 74 -11.26 -6.07 26.08
CA TRP A 74 -10.07 -5.59 26.78
C TRP A 74 -10.24 -5.62 28.30
N ASP A 75 -11.41 -5.22 28.78
CA ASP A 75 -11.74 -5.08 30.20
C ASP A 75 -11.89 -6.43 30.94
N GLY A 76 -12.06 -7.54 30.24
CA GLY A 76 -12.25 -8.87 30.84
C GLY A 76 -10.96 -9.65 31.09
N ARG A 77 -9.77 -9.04 30.90
CA ARG A 77 -8.49 -9.74 30.96
C ARG A 77 -7.94 -9.83 32.38
N LYS A 78 -7.58 -11.05 32.78
CA LYS A 78 -6.76 -11.31 33.97
C LYS A 78 -5.30 -11.01 33.62
N LEU A 79 -4.76 -9.93 34.16
CA LEU A 79 -3.39 -9.48 33.93
C LEU A 79 -2.55 -9.77 35.19
N PRO A 80 -1.28 -10.20 35.06
CA PRO A 80 -0.37 -10.32 36.20
C PRO A 80 -0.11 -8.95 36.84
N ASP A 81 -0.04 -8.90 38.17
CA ASP A 81 0.12 -7.64 38.93
C ASP A 81 1.57 -7.08 38.87
N GLU A 82 2.57 -7.94 38.61
CA GLU A 82 3.96 -7.50 38.50
C GLU A 82 4.30 -7.01 37.08
N LEU A 83 4.92 -5.82 36.97
CA LEU A 83 5.26 -5.20 35.68
C LEU A 83 6.12 -6.12 34.78
N GLY A 84 7.06 -6.86 35.35
CA GLY A 84 7.94 -7.77 34.60
C GLY A 84 7.18 -8.95 33.98
N SER A 85 6.30 -9.59 34.75
CA SER A 85 5.46 -10.68 34.26
C SER A 85 4.32 -10.18 33.37
N TYR A 86 3.82 -8.96 33.60
CA TYR A 86 2.90 -8.25 32.71
C TYR A 86 3.52 -8.00 31.33
N VAL A 87 4.74 -7.47 31.27
CA VAL A 87 5.44 -7.23 30.00
C VAL A 87 5.74 -8.57 29.31
N ALA A 88 6.23 -9.57 30.05
CA ALA A 88 6.49 -10.90 29.49
C ALA A 88 5.21 -11.58 28.97
N TYR A 89 4.08 -11.42 29.65
CA TYR A 89 2.78 -11.95 29.22
C TYR A 89 2.19 -11.19 28.03
N GLN A 90 2.32 -9.86 28.00
CA GLN A 90 1.81 -8.99 26.94
C GLN A 90 2.54 -9.22 25.61
N PHE A 91 3.86 -9.43 25.67
CA PHE A 91 4.65 -9.88 24.52
C PHE A 91 4.55 -11.39 24.31
N GLY A 92 3.77 -12.12 25.12
CA GLY A 92 3.62 -13.58 25.06
C GLY A 92 4.94 -14.33 25.01
N LEU A 93 5.91 -13.85 25.79
CA LEU A 93 7.17 -14.51 26.09
C LEU A 93 7.02 -15.50 27.25
N ALA A 94 6.03 -15.29 28.12
CA ALA A 94 5.67 -16.20 29.21
C ALA A 94 4.14 -16.35 29.30
N ASP A 95 3.66 -17.58 29.54
CA ASP A 95 2.29 -17.81 30.03
C ASP A 95 2.14 -17.28 31.47
N ILE A 96 0.90 -17.12 31.94
CA ILE A 96 0.58 -16.72 33.33
C ILE A 96 1.23 -17.69 34.34
N ASP A 97 1.48 -18.94 33.93
CA ASP A 97 2.15 -20.00 34.70
C ASP A 97 3.69 -20.02 34.54
N GLY A 98 4.30 -18.97 33.96
CA GLY A 98 5.76 -18.85 33.83
C GLY A 98 6.43 -19.72 32.77
N ARG A 99 5.67 -20.42 31.92
CA ARG A 99 6.23 -21.20 30.80
C ARG A 99 6.53 -20.32 29.60
N VAL A 100 7.71 -20.49 29.01
CA VAL A 100 8.10 -19.76 27.78
C VAL A 100 7.20 -20.16 26.63
N THR A 101 6.48 -19.19 26.07
CA THR A 101 5.53 -19.41 24.99
C THR A 101 6.18 -19.25 23.62
N ARG A 102 5.79 -20.12 22.68
CA ARG A 102 6.29 -20.12 21.30
C ARG A 102 5.80 -18.86 20.58
N PHE A 103 6.68 -18.20 19.81
CA PHE A 103 6.37 -16.93 19.11
C PHE A 103 5.06 -16.95 18.31
N GLY A 104 4.74 -18.09 17.66
CA GLY A 104 3.49 -18.28 16.94
C GLY A 104 2.21 -18.24 17.79
N ARG A 105 2.28 -18.35 19.13
CA ARG A 105 1.14 -18.13 20.03
C ARG A 105 0.89 -16.66 20.31
N ILE A 106 1.94 -15.82 20.30
CA ILE A 106 1.86 -14.36 20.49
C ILE A 106 0.98 -13.75 19.38
N LEU A 107 1.30 -14.09 18.13
CA LEU A 107 0.56 -13.63 16.95
C LEU A 107 -0.87 -14.21 16.84
N LYS A 108 -1.18 -15.27 17.59
CA LYS A 108 -2.52 -15.89 17.61
C LYS A 108 -3.47 -15.23 18.61
N GLN A 109 -3.01 -14.27 19.40
CA GLN A 109 -3.90 -13.49 20.24
C GLN A 109 -4.86 -12.68 19.36
N SER A 110 -6.16 -12.81 19.63
CA SER A 110 -7.23 -12.22 18.81
C SER A 110 -7.16 -10.69 18.67
N TRP A 111 -6.46 -10.01 19.58
CA TRP A 111 -6.37 -8.54 19.63
C TRP A 111 -5.07 -7.98 19.04
N VAL A 112 -3.97 -8.73 19.01
CA VAL A 112 -2.64 -8.23 18.61
C VAL A 112 -2.63 -7.83 17.13
N ALA A 113 -3.12 -8.72 16.25
CA ALA A 113 -3.13 -8.44 14.82
C ALA A 113 -4.04 -7.24 14.46
N PRO A 114 -5.29 -7.13 14.93
CA PRO A 114 -6.11 -5.96 14.63
C PRO A 114 -5.56 -4.66 15.26
N MET A 115 -4.94 -4.72 16.44
CA MET A 115 -4.31 -3.57 17.08
C MET A 115 -3.15 -3.03 16.24
N LEU A 116 -2.24 -3.90 15.78
CA LEU A 116 -1.15 -3.53 14.88
C LEU A 116 -1.67 -2.94 13.57
N CYS A 117 -2.72 -3.52 12.99
CA CYS A 117 -3.36 -2.98 11.80
C CYS A 117 -3.87 -1.56 12.04
N LEU A 118 -4.53 -1.28 13.16
CA LEU A 118 -5.02 0.05 13.50
C LEU A 118 -3.90 1.05 13.76
N PHE A 119 -2.83 0.61 14.44
CA PHE A 119 -1.64 1.43 14.67
C PHE A 119 -0.95 1.87 13.38
N VAL A 120 -1.02 1.06 12.32
CA VAL A 120 -0.50 1.47 11.00
C VAL A 120 -1.56 2.27 10.23
N PHE A 121 -2.81 1.83 10.26
CA PHE A 121 -3.88 2.36 9.41
C PHE A 121 -4.34 3.76 9.81
N VAL A 122 -4.52 4.02 11.11
CA VAL A 122 -4.95 5.33 11.63
C VAL A 122 -3.95 6.43 11.25
N PRO A 123 -2.65 6.37 11.60
CA PRO A 123 -1.71 7.43 11.24
C PRO A 123 -1.53 7.53 9.71
N ALA A 124 -1.54 6.42 8.97
CA ALA A 124 -1.44 6.46 7.51
C ALA A 124 -2.64 7.19 6.88
N SER A 125 -3.86 6.93 7.36
CA SER A 125 -5.08 7.58 6.87
C SER A 125 -5.13 9.07 7.19
N LEU A 126 -4.71 9.47 8.41
CA LEU A 126 -4.63 10.87 8.83
C LEU A 126 -3.54 11.63 8.06
N TRP A 127 -2.38 10.99 7.83
CA TRP A 127 -1.32 11.54 7.00
C TRP A 127 -1.79 11.74 5.56
N ASN A 128 -2.53 10.77 5.01
CA ASN A 128 -3.11 10.89 3.67
C ASN A 128 -4.14 12.03 3.58
N LEU A 129 -5.03 12.14 4.58
CA LEU A 129 -6.02 13.21 4.66
C LEU A 129 -5.35 14.59 4.74
N ARG A 130 -4.30 14.75 5.55
CA ARG A 130 -3.54 16.01 5.65
C ARG A 130 -2.92 16.41 4.32
N ASN A 131 -2.33 15.45 3.60
CA ASN A 131 -1.75 15.71 2.29
C ASN A 131 -2.81 16.04 1.23
N SER A 132 -3.94 15.33 1.26
CA SER A 132 -5.07 15.59 0.37
C SER A 132 -5.69 16.98 0.61
N TRP A 133 -5.75 17.41 1.86
CA TRP A 133 -6.22 18.75 2.23
C TRP A 133 -5.33 19.85 1.64
N LYS A 134 -4.00 19.75 1.81
CA LYS A 134 -3.05 20.74 1.24
C LYS A 134 -3.19 20.87 -0.27
N GLU A 135 -3.33 19.74 -0.96
CA GLU A 135 -3.54 19.70 -2.42
C GLU A 135 -4.89 20.31 -2.82
N MET A 136 -5.95 20.08 -2.04
CA MET A 136 -7.26 20.71 -2.26
C MET A 136 -7.16 22.23 -2.13
N GLU A 137 -6.50 22.75 -1.10
CA GLU A 137 -6.30 24.18 -0.90
C GLU A 137 -5.51 24.81 -2.04
N TRP A 138 -4.43 24.17 -2.48
CA TRP A 138 -3.63 24.63 -3.61
C TRP A 138 -4.44 24.63 -4.91
N ARG A 139 -5.17 23.56 -5.22
CA ARG A 139 -5.99 23.44 -6.44
C ARG A 139 -7.20 24.36 -6.46
N LYS A 140 -7.81 24.68 -5.30
CA LYS A 140 -8.86 25.71 -5.19
C LYS A 140 -8.37 27.05 -5.73
N ARG A 141 -7.08 27.38 -5.59
CA ARG A 141 -6.48 28.60 -6.15
C ARG A 141 -6.40 28.59 -7.69
N PHE A 142 -6.38 27.42 -8.33
CA PHE A 142 -6.19 27.27 -9.79
C PHE A 142 -7.45 26.86 -10.56
N LEU A 143 -8.63 26.78 -9.91
CA LEU A 143 -9.94 26.50 -10.56
C LEU A 143 -9.97 25.25 -11.48
N LEU A 144 -9.14 24.24 -11.22
CA LEU A 144 -9.05 23.05 -12.06
C LEU A 144 -10.24 22.08 -11.84
N PRO A 145 -10.81 21.49 -12.91
CA PRO A 145 -11.91 20.53 -12.81
C PRO A 145 -11.48 19.18 -12.21
N THR A 146 -12.48 18.45 -11.70
CA THR A 146 -12.30 17.38 -10.71
C THR A 146 -12.92 16.09 -11.19
N SER A 147 -12.13 15.04 -11.37
CA SER A 147 -12.62 13.74 -11.86
C SER A 147 -12.23 12.64 -10.88
N ALA A 148 -13.22 12.06 -10.21
CA ALA A 148 -13.08 10.91 -9.29
C ALA A 148 -12.85 9.58 -10.04
N TYR A 149 -13.24 9.50 -11.31
CA TYR A 149 -13.13 8.29 -12.12
C TYR A 149 -11.69 7.80 -12.27
N PHE A 150 -10.73 8.72 -12.41
CA PHE A 150 -9.32 8.36 -12.55
C PHE A 150 -8.77 7.65 -11.30
N GLU A 151 -9.31 7.94 -10.12
CA GLU A 151 -8.86 7.34 -8.86
C GLU A 151 -9.50 5.98 -8.65
N LEU A 152 -10.80 5.84 -8.94
CA LEU A 152 -11.50 4.55 -8.89
C LEU A 152 -10.78 3.49 -9.71
N THR A 153 -10.30 3.85 -10.91
CA THR A 153 -9.53 2.92 -11.76
C THR A 153 -8.21 2.45 -11.12
N LYS A 154 -7.57 3.29 -10.28
CA LYS A 154 -6.36 2.91 -9.54
C LYS A 154 -6.67 1.98 -8.36
N TYR A 155 -7.77 2.22 -7.65
CA TYR A 155 -8.22 1.30 -6.60
C TYR A 155 -8.66 -0.05 -7.15
N VAL A 156 -9.37 -0.06 -8.27
CA VAL A 156 -9.73 -1.30 -8.99
C VAL A 156 -8.47 -2.06 -9.43
N ALA A 157 -7.44 -1.36 -9.90
CA ALA A 157 -6.14 -1.99 -10.20
C ALA A 157 -5.45 -2.56 -8.96
N ALA A 158 -5.65 -1.98 -7.76
CA ALA A 158 -5.14 -2.55 -6.51
C ALA A 158 -5.91 -3.82 -6.10
N LEU A 159 -7.22 -3.88 -6.33
CA LEU A 159 -8.05 -5.07 -6.08
C LEU A 159 -7.60 -6.29 -6.89
N GLU A 160 -6.95 -6.08 -8.03
CA GLU A 160 -6.34 -7.16 -8.82
C GLU A 160 -5.38 -8.01 -7.99
N TYR A 161 -4.54 -7.38 -7.16
CA TYR A 161 -3.59 -8.09 -6.30
C TYR A 161 -4.27 -8.83 -5.15
N VAL A 162 -5.38 -8.29 -4.64
CA VAL A 162 -6.21 -8.97 -3.64
C VAL A 162 -6.82 -10.23 -4.26
N ALA A 163 -7.30 -10.15 -5.50
CA ALA A 163 -7.82 -11.31 -6.22
C ALA A 163 -6.75 -12.39 -6.40
N TYR A 164 -5.51 -12.02 -6.76
CA TYR A 164 -4.40 -12.99 -6.84
C TYR A 164 -4.11 -13.67 -5.50
N PHE A 165 -4.19 -12.93 -4.39
CA PHE A 165 -4.04 -13.51 -3.06
C PHE A 165 -5.17 -14.49 -2.72
N ILE A 166 -6.42 -14.17 -3.06
CA ILE A 166 -7.56 -15.09 -2.88
C ILE A 166 -7.38 -16.36 -3.73
N ILE A 167 -6.97 -16.23 -4.98
CA ILE A 167 -6.68 -17.39 -5.84
C ILE A 167 -5.59 -18.25 -5.19
N TYR A 168 -4.53 -17.64 -4.67
CA TYR A 168 -3.47 -18.34 -3.97
C TYR A 168 -3.99 -19.14 -2.76
N THR A 169 -4.83 -18.56 -1.89
CA THR A 169 -5.36 -19.28 -0.73
C THR A 169 -6.24 -20.47 -1.12
N LEU A 170 -6.91 -20.40 -2.28
CA LEU A 170 -7.69 -21.51 -2.83
C LEU A 170 -6.81 -22.60 -3.46
N VAL A 171 -5.64 -22.24 -4.00
CA VAL A 171 -4.71 -23.17 -4.65
C VAL A 171 -3.82 -23.90 -3.62
N VAL A 172 -3.51 -23.28 -2.48
CA VAL A 172 -2.64 -23.86 -1.43
C VAL A 172 -3.09 -25.24 -0.95
N PRO A 173 -4.38 -25.51 -0.67
CA PRO A 173 -4.85 -26.86 -0.30
C PRO A 173 -4.67 -27.92 -1.39
N ILE A 174 -4.58 -27.51 -2.67
CA ILE A 174 -4.52 -28.41 -3.82
C ILE A 174 -3.07 -28.76 -4.18
N LEU A 175 -2.22 -27.73 -4.32
CA LEU A 175 -0.83 -27.88 -4.78
C LEU A 175 0.19 -27.93 -3.63
N GLY A 176 -0.22 -27.59 -2.41
CA GLY A 176 0.69 -27.43 -1.27
C GLY A 176 1.32 -26.04 -1.22
N TYR A 177 1.90 -25.71 -0.06
CA TYR A 177 2.40 -24.36 0.23
C TYR A 177 3.62 -23.98 -0.63
N LEU A 178 4.58 -24.89 -0.81
CA LEU A 178 5.81 -24.62 -1.59
C LEU A 178 5.49 -24.28 -3.05
N VAL A 179 4.78 -25.17 -3.74
CA VAL A 179 4.50 -25.04 -5.17
C VAL A 179 3.61 -23.83 -5.44
N SER A 180 2.57 -23.62 -4.63
CA SER A 180 1.67 -22.46 -4.76
C SER A 180 2.40 -21.13 -4.61
N THR A 181 3.32 -21.05 -3.63
CA THR A 181 4.08 -19.82 -3.35
C THR A 181 5.08 -19.51 -4.47
N ILE A 182 5.74 -20.55 -5.01
CA ILE A 182 6.67 -20.40 -6.14
C ILE A 182 5.92 -19.94 -7.39
N ILE A 183 4.79 -20.58 -7.72
CA ILE A 183 3.96 -20.19 -8.87
C ILE A 183 3.50 -18.74 -8.72
N LEU A 184 2.97 -18.36 -7.56
CA LEU A 184 2.50 -17.01 -7.31
C LEU A 184 3.64 -15.98 -7.39
N GLY A 185 4.79 -16.26 -6.80
CA GLY A 185 5.96 -15.38 -6.82
C GLY A 185 6.49 -15.12 -8.23
N MET A 186 6.56 -16.17 -9.06
CA MET A 186 6.95 -16.03 -10.47
C MET A 186 5.86 -15.31 -11.28
N PHE A 187 4.58 -15.60 -11.04
CA PHE A 187 3.47 -14.94 -11.70
C PHE A 187 3.43 -13.44 -11.40
N LEU A 188 3.62 -13.03 -10.14
CA LEU A 188 3.66 -11.63 -9.73
C LEU A 188 4.81 -10.86 -10.38
N THR A 189 6.00 -11.43 -10.41
CA THR A 189 7.17 -10.81 -11.08
C THR A 189 6.92 -10.63 -12.58
N TRP A 190 6.32 -11.62 -13.24
CA TRP A 190 5.90 -11.53 -14.63
C TRP A 190 4.81 -10.46 -14.86
N ARG A 191 3.80 -10.41 -13.99
CA ARG A 191 2.66 -9.47 -14.08
C ARG A 191 3.08 -8.02 -13.87
N LEU A 192 4.09 -7.78 -13.04
CA LEU A 192 4.70 -6.45 -12.85
C LEU A 192 5.53 -5.99 -14.06
N GLY A 193 5.73 -6.85 -15.07
CA GLY A 193 6.47 -6.54 -16.29
C GLY A 193 7.96 -6.87 -16.23
N TYR A 194 8.44 -7.45 -15.12
CA TYR A 194 9.82 -7.89 -14.97
C TYR A 194 10.07 -9.22 -15.68
N ARG A 195 10.06 -9.19 -17.02
CA ARG A 195 10.12 -10.38 -17.88
C ARG A 195 11.53 -10.91 -18.18
N SER A 196 12.58 -10.21 -17.73
CA SER A 196 13.96 -10.69 -17.92
C SER A 196 14.22 -11.93 -17.06
N ARG A 197 15.02 -12.87 -17.57
CA ARG A 197 15.40 -14.10 -16.86
C ARG A 197 15.95 -13.83 -15.46
N ARG A 198 16.71 -12.75 -15.29
CA ARG A 198 17.26 -12.34 -13.98
C ARG A 198 16.15 -12.08 -12.96
N TRP A 199 15.09 -11.38 -13.37
CA TRP A 199 13.98 -11.03 -12.47
C TRP A 199 13.09 -12.21 -12.11
N ILE A 200 12.85 -13.10 -13.07
CA ILE A 200 12.11 -14.35 -12.81
C ILE A 200 12.88 -15.23 -11.83
N LEU A 201 14.20 -15.36 -11.99
CA LEU A 201 15.06 -16.08 -11.04
C LEU A 201 15.05 -15.44 -9.65
N THR A 202 15.14 -14.11 -9.55
CA THR A 202 15.01 -13.44 -8.25
C THR A 202 13.65 -13.67 -7.62
N GLY A 203 12.57 -13.72 -8.41
CA GLY A 203 11.22 -14.07 -7.94
C GLY A 203 11.16 -15.49 -7.39
N PHE A 204 11.76 -16.45 -8.09
CA PHE A 204 11.88 -17.83 -7.63
C PHE A 204 12.64 -17.93 -6.31
N PHE A 205 13.86 -17.39 -6.21
CA PHE A 205 14.65 -17.46 -4.98
C PHE A 205 14.01 -16.69 -3.82
N SER A 206 13.38 -15.56 -4.10
CA SER A 206 12.62 -14.80 -3.09
C SER A 206 11.44 -15.63 -2.56
N SER A 207 10.66 -16.28 -3.43
CA SER A 207 9.55 -17.13 -3.03
C SER A 207 10.01 -18.34 -2.22
N LEU A 208 11.14 -18.95 -2.57
CA LEU A 208 11.75 -20.06 -1.84
C LEU A 208 12.20 -19.61 -0.43
N GLY A 209 12.88 -18.45 -0.34
CA GLY A 209 13.27 -17.85 0.92
C GLY A 209 12.06 -17.55 1.82
N LEU A 210 10.95 -17.09 1.22
CA LEU A 210 9.70 -16.86 1.93
C LEU A 210 9.14 -18.18 2.49
N VAL A 211 9.07 -19.25 1.69
CA VAL A 211 8.60 -20.56 2.18
C VAL A 211 9.45 -21.07 3.36
N ILE A 212 10.77 -20.95 3.27
CA ILE A 212 11.68 -21.35 4.34
C ILE A 212 11.47 -20.50 5.58
N ALA A 213 11.41 -19.17 5.45
CA ALA A 213 11.19 -18.26 6.57
C ALA A 213 9.86 -18.52 7.29
N PHE A 214 8.78 -18.76 6.54
CA PHE A 214 7.49 -19.09 7.12
C PHE A 214 7.48 -20.48 7.77
N ARG A 215 8.15 -21.48 7.18
CA ARG A 215 8.28 -22.80 7.79
C ARG A 215 9.07 -22.75 9.09
N THR A 216 10.20 -22.04 9.12
CA THR A 216 11.09 -21.97 10.29
C THR A 216 10.53 -21.08 11.40
N MET A 217 9.96 -19.91 11.06
CA MET A 217 9.45 -18.97 12.06
C MET A 217 8.02 -19.28 12.52
N LEU A 218 7.11 -19.63 11.62
CA LEU A 218 5.68 -19.82 11.94
C LEU A 218 5.30 -21.28 12.16
N GLN A 219 6.12 -22.24 11.72
CA GLN A 219 5.93 -23.69 11.89
C GLN A 219 4.46 -24.11 11.66
N ILE A 220 3.90 -23.60 10.57
CA ILE A 220 2.49 -23.79 10.20
C ILE A 220 2.28 -25.27 9.94
N LYS A 221 1.30 -25.87 10.61
CA LYS A 221 0.86 -27.24 10.32
C LYS A 221 0.07 -27.19 9.01
N THR A 222 0.67 -27.66 7.93
CA THR A 222 0.00 -27.79 6.64
C THR A 222 -1.00 -28.96 6.66
N PRO A 223 -2.09 -28.88 5.88
CA PRO A 223 -3.10 -29.94 5.81
C PRO A 223 -2.48 -31.25 5.31
N LEU A 224 -2.91 -32.37 5.88
CA LEU A 224 -2.32 -33.71 5.66
C LEU A 224 -2.60 -34.29 4.27
N SER A 225 -3.62 -33.78 3.57
CA SER A 225 -4.04 -34.26 2.25
C SER A 225 -3.86 -33.16 1.20
N ILE A 226 -2.78 -33.26 0.43
CA ILE A 226 -2.48 -32.37 -0.69
C ILE A 226 -2.56 -33.24 -1.95
N TRP A 227 -3.48 -32.90 -2.86
CA TRP A 227 -3.75 -33.69 -4.07
C TRP A 227 -2.48 -33.93 -4.90
N LEU A 228 -1.64 -32.89 -5.05
CA LEU A 228 -0.39 -33.00 -5.80
C LEU A 228 0.60 -34.00 -5.16
N TYR A 229 0.61 -34.10 -3.83
CA TYR A 229 1.55 -34.97 -3.12
C TYR A 229 1.10 -36.43 -3.14
N ASP A 230 -0.20 -36.70 -3.34
CA ASP A 230 -0.73 -38.06 -3.51
C ASP A 230 -0.28 -38.71 -4.83
N GLN A 231 0.15 -37.92 -5.81
CA GLN A 231 0.68 -38.40 -7.09
C GLN A 231 2.19 -38.73 -7.04
N LEU A 232 2.88 -38.40 -5.94
CA LEU A 232 4.32 -38.61 -5.81
C LEU A 232 4.65 -40.02 -5.26
N PRO A 233 5.83 -40.57 -5.59
CA PRO A 233 6.34 -41.79 -4.94
C PRO A 233 6.37 -41.64 -3.41
N SER A 234 6.16 -42.75 -2.69
CA SER A 234 5.98 -42.76 -1.23
C SER A 234 7.08 -42.00 -0.45
N ALA A 235 8.34 -42.16 -0.84
CA ALA A 235 9.47 -41.47 -0.22
C ALA A 235 9.46 -39.94 -0.46
N ALA A 236 9.14 -39.50 -1.68
CA ALA A 236 9.06 -38.08 -2.04
C ALA A 236 7.84 -37.41 -1.36
N ARG A 237 6.71 -38.12 -1.27
CA ARG A 237 5.52 -37.66 -0.55
C ARG A 237 5.81 -37.42 0.92
N ALA A 238 6.46 -38.38 1.60
CA ALA A 238 6.81 -38.25 3.01
C ALA A 238 7.76 -37.06 3.26
N PHE A 239 8.75 -36.86 2.39
CA PHE A 239 9.65 -35.69 2.45
C PHE A 239 8.87 -34.38 2.32
N MET A 240 8.01 -34.26 1.30
CA MET A 240 7.24 -33.04 1.06
C MET A 240 6.29 -32.73 2.22
N LEU A 241 5.53 -33.71 2.74
CA LEU A 241 4.66 -33.51 3.90
C LEU A 241 5.42 -33.14 5.18
N THR A 242 6.64 -33.65 5.36
CA THR A 242 7.45 -33.40 6.55
C THR A 242 8.07 -32.02 6.54
N TYR A 243 8.47 -31.51 5.37
CA TYR A 243 9.22 -30.26 5.27
C TYR A 243 8.43 -29.07 4.70
N PHE A 244 7.38 -29.31 3.91
CA PHE A 244 6.67 -28.30 3.10
C PHE A 244 5.15 -28.46 3.10
#